data_AF-A0A7V9QY59-F1
#
_entry.id   AF-A0A7V9QY59-F1
#
_cell.length_a   1.000
_cell.length_b   1.000
_cell.length_c   1.000
_cell.angle_alpha   90.00
_cell.angle_beta   90.00
_cell.angle_gamma   90.00
#
_symmetry.space_group_name_H-M   'P 1'
#
loop_
_entity.id
_entity.type
_entity.pdbx_description
1 polymer ?
#
loop_
_entity_poly.entity_id
_entity_poly.type
_entity_poly.pdbx_seq_one_letter_code
_entity_poly.pdbx_strand_id
1 'polypeptide(L)'
;MKSGSRVEFGLVQGRKGDQAIQLSVLEPTPSVAKASRKKPDDMVTIVEDLMKLLENLEQTYRRGRHPDPRSAKRSATLLHALASELEL
;
A
#
# COMPACT_ATOMS: atom_id res chain seq x y z
N MET A 1 23.04 6.47 8.12
CA MET A 1 22.63 7.46 9.14
C MET A 1 23.06 8.85 8.71
N LYS A 2 22.11 9.74 8.39
CA LYS A 2 21.88 11.02 9.08
C LYS A 2 20.77 11.82 8.39
N SER A 3 19.94 12.43 9.22
CA SER A 3 18.71 13.20 8.97
C SER A 3 18.90 14.52 8.23
N GLY A 4 17.78 15.07 7.73
CA GLY A 4 17.67 16.48 7.37
C GLY A 4 16.26 16.91 6.97
N SER A 5 15.34 16.94 7.94
CA SER A 5 14.00 17.54 7.83
C SER A 5 14.04 18.98 7.33
N ARG A 6 13.09 19.39 6.49
CA ARG A 6 12.85 20.81 6.18
C ARG A 6 11.72 21.32 7.08
N VAL A 7 12.09 22.07 8.12
CA VAL A 7 11.16 22.85 8.96
C VAL A 7 11.57 24.31 8.78
N GLU A 8 10.72 25.11 8.15
CA GLU A 8 10.91 26.55 8.06
C GLU A 8 10.36 27.19 9.34
N PHE A 9 11.25 27.50 10.29
CA PHE A 9 10.94 28.38 11.40
C PHE A 9 11.04 29.83 10.93
N GLY A 10 9.92 30.42 10.51
CA GLY A 10 9.75 31.87 10.50
C GLY A 10 9.52 32.36 11.92
N LEU A 11 10.50 33.09 12.46
CA LEU A 11 10.51 33.65 13.82
C LEU A 11 9.45 34.77 13.96
N VAL A 12 8.51 34.69 14.92
CA VAL A 12 7.98 35.88 15.61
C VAL A 12 7.68 35.55 17.07
N GLN A 13 8.42 36.21 17.96
CA GLN A 13 8.26 36.24 19.40
C GLN A 13 7.07 37.16 19.75
N GLY A 14 6.03 36.63 20.41
CA GLY A 14 4.86 37.41 20.84
C GLY A 14 4.35 36.95 22.21
N ARG A 15 4.34 37.87 23.17
CA ARG A 15 3.89 37.68 24.56
C ARG A 15 2.37 37.52 24.63
N LYS A 16 1.93 36.66 25.56
CA LYS A 16 0.56 36.51 26.11
C LYS A 16 -0.53 36.00 25.16
N GLY A 17 -1.17 34.91 25.59
CA GLY A 17 -2.61 34.68 25.39
C GLY A 17 -2.97 33.95 24.12
N ASP A 18 -3.21 32.64 24.28
CA ASP A 18 -4.17 31.79 23.56
C ASP A 18 -4.76 32.37 22.26
N GLN A 19 -4.36 31.82 21.12
CA GLN A 19 -5.01 32.08 19.83
C GLN A 19 -5.22 30.76 19.09
N ALA A 20 -6.48 30.53 18.73
CA ALA A 20 -6.97 29.34 18.05
C ALA A 20 -6.23 29.07 16.74
N ILE A 21 -5.71 27.84 16.58
CA ILE A 21 -5.15 27.39 15.32
C ILE A 21 -6.31 27.09 14.37
N GLN A 22 -6.54 27.99 13.42
CA GLN A 22 -7.42 27.75 12.29
C GLN A 22 -6.80 26.65 11.41
N LEU A 23 -7.43 25.48 11.40
CA LEU A 23 -7.05 24.36 10.55
C LEU A 23 -7.38 24.71 9.09
N SER A 24 -6.37 25.18 8.36
CA SER A 24 -6.39 25.24 6.91
C SER A 24 -6.05 23.85 6.36
N VAL A 25 -7.03 23.17 5.78
CA VAL A 25 -6.80 21.95 5.00
C VAL A 25 -6.15 22.38 3.69
N LEU A 26 -4.82 22.30 3.64
CA LEU A 26 -4.08 22.39 2.38
C LEU A 26 -4.42 21.15 1.55
N GLU A 27 -4.93 21.35 0.34
CA GLU A 27 -5.21 20.26 -0.60
C GLU A 27 -3.95 19.40 -0.76
N PRO A 28 -4.05 18.07 -0.58
CA PRO A 28 -2.88 17.22 -0.66
C PRO A 28 -2.36 17.26 -2.10
N THR A 29 -1.15 17.80 -2.26
CA THR A 29 -0.26 17.60 -3.40
C THR A 29 -0.41 16.14 -3.85
N PRO A 30 -0.61 15.83 -5.16
CA PRO A 30 -0.89 14.48 -5.62
C PRO A 30 0.10 13.51 -4.96
N SER A 31 -0.44 12.64 -4.10
CA SER A 31 0.34 11.77 -3.24
C SER A 31 1.37 11.02 -4.08
N VAL A 32 2.63 11.05 -3.65
CA VAL A 32 3.75 10.32 -4.26
C VAL A 32 3.41 8.83 -4.43
N ALA A 33 2.50 8.32 -3.60
CA ALA A 33 1.99 6.96 -3.63
C ALA A 33 1.10 6.67 -4.86
N LYS A 34 0.26 7.62 -5.31
CA LYS A 34 -0.54 7.49 -6.56
C LYS A 34 0.35 7.37 -7.79
N ALA A 35 1.51 8.02 -7.79
CA ALA A 35 2.46 7.97 -8.90
C ALA A 35 3.27 6.65 -8.97
N SER A 36 3.30 5.88 -7.88
CA SER A 36 4.02 4.60 -7.81
C SER A 36 3.18 3.39 -8.18
N ARG A 37 1.87 3.55 -8.39
CA ARG A 37 0.96 2.45 -8.73
C ARG A 37 1.26 1.92 -10.13
N LYS A 38 1.17 0.60 -10.28
CA LYS A 38 1.15 -0.05 -11.59
C LYS A 38 0.00 0.47 -12.46
N LYS A 39 0.16 0.34 -13.78
CA LYS A 39 -0.91 0.69 -14.73
C LYS A 39 -2.10 -0.26 -14.55
N PRO A 40 -3.34 0.19 -14.77
CA PRO A 40 -4.51 -0.66 -14.66
C PRO A 40 -4.42 -1.95 -15.49
N ASP A 41 -3.91 -1.89 -16.72
CA ASP A 41 -3.77 -3.07 -17.60
C ASP A 41 -2.81 -4.12 -17.02
N ASP A 42 -1.73 -3.68 -16.37
CA ASP A 42 -0.80 -4.57 -15.67
C ASP A 42 -1.51 -5.22 -14.46
N MET A 43 -2.31 -4.44 -13.73
CA MET A 43 -3.08 -4.94 -12.58
C MET A 43 -4.13 -5.97 -13.00
N VAL A 44 -4.81 -5.78 -14.14
CA VAL A 44 -5.74 -6.78 -14.69
C VAL A 44 -5.03 -8.12 -14.89
N THR A 45 -3.87 -8.10 -15.56
CA THR A 45 -3.09 -9.31 -15.81
C THR A 45 -2.66 -9.99 -14.50
N ILE A 46 -2.15 -9.22 -13.53
CA ILE A 46 -1.73 -9.73 -12.22
C ILE A 46 -2.89 -10.38 -11.48
N VAL A 47 -4.06 -9.74 -11.47
CA VAL A 47 -5.25 -10.26 -10.79
C VAL A 47 -5.76 -11.53 -11.46
N GLU A 48 -5.79 -11.59 -12.80
CA GLU A 48 -6.19 -12.79 -13.53
C GLU A 48 -5.28 -13.99 -13.26
N ASP A 49 -3.96 -13.77 -13.25
CA ASP A 49 -3.01 -14.83 -12.95
C ASP A 49 -3.12 -15.31 -11.49
N LEU A 50 -3.41 -14.40 -10.57
CA LEU A 50 -3.68 -14.76 -9.18
C LEU A 50 -4.98 -15.56 -9.04
N MET A 51 -6.05 -15.19 -9.76
CA MET A 51 -7.29 -15.97 -9.76
C MET A 51 -7.04 -17.41 -10.23
N LYS A 52 -6.34 -17.61 -11.34
CA LYS A 52 -5.99 -18.96 -11.85
C LYS A 52 -5.16 -19.75 -10.84
N LEU A 53 -4.22 -19.09 -10.17
CA LEU A 53 -3.43 -19.73 -9.11
C LEU A 53 -4.31 -20.17 -7.94
N LEU A 54 -5.28 -19.34 -7.53
CA LEU A 54 -6.22 -19.66 -6.46
C LEU A 54 -7.20 -20.76 -6.86
N GLU A 55 -7.64 -20.82 -8.11
CA GLU A 55 -8.46 -21.93 -8.64
C GLU A 55 -7.73 -23.28 -8.48
N ASN A 56 -6.44 -23.35 -8.80
CA ASN A 56 -5.66 -24.57 -8.61
C ASN A 56 -5.55 -24.99 -7.13
N LEU A 57 -5.42 -23.99 -6.24
CA LEU A 57 -5.38 -24.22 -4.80
C LEU A 57 -6.72 -24.73 -4.29
N GLU A 58 -7.81 -24.12 -4.74
CA GLU A 58 -9.19 -24.48 -4.45
C GLU A 58 -9.49 -25.92 -4.89
N GLN A 59 -9.07 -26.32 -6.09
CA GLN A 59 -9.22 -27.69 -6.57
C GLN A 59 -8.51 -28.70 -5.66
N THR A 60 -7.36 -28.33 -5.09
CA THR A 60 -6.63 -29.18 -4.15
C THR A 60 -7.44 -29.40 -2.87
N TYR A 61 -8.02 -28.32 -2.34
CA TYR A 61 -8.91 -28.37 -1.19
C TYR A 61 -10.20 -29.15 -1.47
N ARG A 62 -10.81 -28.98 -2.66
CA ARG A 62 -11.98 -29.76 -3.08
C ARG A 62 -11.72 -31.27 -3.10
N ARG A 63 -10.48 -31.67 -3.37
CA ARG A 63 -10.05 -33.08 -3.32
C ARG A 63 -9.77 -33.59 -1.89
N GLY A 64 -10.05 -32.79 -0.86
CA GLY A 64 -9.84 -33.13 0.55
C GLY A 64 -8.37 -33.14 0.95
N ARG A 65 -7.50 -32.43 0.22
CA ARG A 65 -6.06 -32.37 0.47
C ARG A 65 -5.62 -30.93 0.71
N HIS A 66 -4.51 -30.77 1.41
CA HIS A 66 -3.83 -29.48 1.48
C HIS A 66 -2.81 -29.36 0.33
N PRO A 67 -2.60 -28.15 -0.21
CA PRO A 67 -1.49 -27.89 -1.13
C PRO A 67 -0.15 -28.15 -0.44
N ASP A 68 0.86 -28.51 -1.22
CA ASP A 68 2.21 -28.69 -0.69
C ASP A 68 2.76 -27.36 -0.10
N PRO A 69 3.71 -27.41 0.85
CA PRO A 69 4.20 -26.21 1.51
C PRO A 69 4.80 -25.17 0.57
N ARG A 70 5.39 -25.58 -0.56
CA ARG A 70 5.99 -24.68 -1.53
C ARG A 70 4.92 -23.92 -2.29
N SER A 71 3.88 -24.62 -2.75
CA SER A 71 2.73 -24.01 -3.41
C SER A 71 2.00 -23.05 -2.47
N ALA A 72 1.71 -23.48 -1.24
CA ALA A 72 1.05 -22.64 -0.23
C ALA A 72 1.85 -21.35 0.07
N LYS A 73 3.18 -21.47 0.27
CA LYS A 73 4.05 -20.32 0.52
C LYS A 73 4.08 -19.36 -0.67
N ARG A 74 4.17 -19.88 -1.89
CA ARG A 74 4.15 -19.06 -3.11
C ARG A 74 2.84 -18.28 -3.23
N SER A 75 1.70 -18.93 -3.03
CA SER A 75 0.39 -18.28 -3.07
C SER A 75 0.28 -17.16 -2.03
N ALA A 76 0.72 -17.41 -0.79
CA ALA A 76 0.71 -16.41 0.27
C ALA A 76 1.58 -15.19 -0.08
N THR A 77 2.80 -15.41 -0.60
CA THR A 77 3.69 -14.32 -1.01
C THR A 77 3.05 -13.46 -2.11
N LEU A 78 2.40 -14.06 -3.10
CA LEU A 78 1.75 -13.31 -4.18
C LEU A 78 0.53 -12.52 -3.68
N LEU A 79 -0.27 -13.08 -2.77
CA LEU A 79 -1.38 -12.38 -2.13
C LEU A 79 -0.89 -11.16 -1.34
N HIS A 80 0.19 -11.31 -0.56
CA HIS A 80 0.78 -10.19 0.16
C HIS A 80 1.33 -9.12 -0.77
N ALA A 81 2.00 -9.52 -1.86
CA ALA A 81 2.50 -8.57 -2.85
C ALA A 81 1.37 -7.78 -3.52
N LEU A 82 0.26 -8.45 -3.88
CA LEU A 82 -0.90 -7.77 -4.43
C LEU A 82 -1.53 -6.81 -3.40
N ALA A 83 -1.68 -7.24 -2.15
CA ALA A 83 -2.19 -6.38 -1.09
C ALA A 83 -1.34 -5.12 -0.93
N SER A 84 -0.01 -5.27 -0.88
CA SER A 84 0.92 -4.12 -0.81
C SER A 84 0.78 -3.19 -2.01
N GLU A 85 0.57 -3.71 -3.22
CA GLU A 85 0.36 -2.88 -4.41
C GLU A 85 -0.96 -2.09 -4.37
N LEU A 86 -2.02 -2.69 -3.79
CA LEU A 86 -3.32 -2.03 -3.64
C LEU A 86 -3.33 -0.94 -2.54
N GLU A 87 -2.39 -1.02 -1.59
CA GLU A 87 -2.24 -0.05 -0.50
C GLU A 87 -1.37 1.17 -0.85
N LEU A 88 -0.60 1.12 -1.95
CA LEU A 88 0.10 2.28 -2.52
C LEU A 88 -0.91 3.36 -2.94
#